data_AF-A0AAV6AS79-F1
#
_entry.id   AF-A0AAV6AS79-F1
#
_cell.length_a   1.000
_cell.length_b   1.000
_cell.length_c   1.000
_cell.angle_alpha   90.00
_cell.angle_beta   90.00
_cell.angle_gamma   90.00
#
_symmetry.space_group_name_H-M   'P 1'
#
loop_
_entity.id
_entity.type
_entity.pdbx_description
1 polymer ?
#
loop_
_entity_poly.entity_id
_entity_poly.type
_entity_poly.pdbx_seq_one_letter_code
_entity_poly.pdbx_strand_id
1 'polypeptide(L)'
;MIEAAMIWNEPNNKSHWDLELDPEWKAFSQMCRAAGQAIAAENSKLARVLGGISPIDPLFIERLGRQGALEELDVVAVHGFPLDWNHWQIHEWPAKLDEIRAVTDLPIWVSEVGVSTFGAEEVQVFGVNRTAELLTGRAPRIHWYSLYDLPKAWPATTRHREAEGSAYYRHYYMGLLREDGSPKPALQAFAEHTPALGICQWFHFEDHRLEEAVAWMKRLGVRHLRTGLSWADYFRPNALQWFDRQMEALAEFEVTVTFCFTPEHRGLAPHYTSPPISNQEFAEFCAAMVRRYAGDEAAPRLSVPSHAGAI
;
A
#
# COMPACT_ATOMS: atom_id res chain seq x y z
N MET A 1 13.44 -6.30 4.78
CA MET A 1 14.20 -5.14 4.25
C MET A 1 13.30 -4.37 3.30
N ILE A 2 13.41 -3.04 3.26
CA ILE A 2 12.61 -2.23 2.33
C ILE A 2 13.07 -2.50 0.88
N GLU A 3 12.16 -2.87 -0.01
CA GLU A 3 12.40 -3.02 -1.46
C GLU A 3 11.91 -1.83 -2.28
N ALA A 4 10.93 -1.08 -1.77
CA ALA A 4 10.30 0.05 -2.46
C ALA A 4 9.73 1.08 -1.47
N ALA A 5 9.74 2.35 -1.88
CA ALA A 5 9.09 3.45 -1.19
C ALA A 5 7.88 3.92 -2.01
N MET A 6 6.69 3.80 -1.44
CA MET A 6 5.44 4.25 -2.05
C MET A 6 5.08 5.64 -1.53
N ILE A 7 4.85 6.55 -2.47
CA ILE A 7 4.50 7.94 -2.19
C ILE A 7 2.97 8.06 -2.14
N TRP A 8 2.44 8.22 -0.93
CA TRP A 8 1.03 8.33 -0.59
C TRP A 8 0.20 7.04 -0.72
N ASN A 9 -1.06 7.11 -0.30
CA ASN A 9 -2.07 6.06 -0.48
C ASN A 9 -3.29 6.65 -1.22
N GLU A 10 -3.84 5.97 -2.23
CA GLU A 10 -5.07 6.40 -2.95
C GLU A 10 -5.20 7.92 -3.21
N PRO A 11 -4.22 8.56 -3.87
CA PRO A 11 -4.22 10.02 -4.03
C PRO A 11 -5.39 10.58 -4.86
N ASN A 12 -6.12 9.74 -5.60
CA ASN A 12 -7.35 10.09 -6.30
C ASN A 12 -8.64 9.81 -5.51
N ASN A 13 -8.54 9.35 -4.25
CA ASN A 13 -9.67 9.11 -3.36
C ASN A 13 -9.81 10.24 -2.33
N LYS A 14 -11.00 10.85 -2.22
CA LYS A 14 -11.32 11.88 -1.21
C LYS A 14 -11.00 11.47 0.24
N SER A 15 -10.97 10.17 0.51
CA SER A 15 -10.65 9.58 1.82
C SER A 15 -9.17 9.70 2.20
N HIS A 16 -8.32 9.98 1.22
CA HIS A 16 -6.87 9.96 1.35
C HIS A 16 -6.22 11.25 0.80
N TRP A 17 -6.87 11.99 -0.09
CA TRP A 17 -6.44 13.32 -0.55
C TRP A 17 -7.63 14.28 -0.64
N ASP A 18 -7.47 15.51 -0.14
CA ASP A 18 -8.53 16.52 -0.16
C ASP A 18 -8.68 17.13 -1.57
N LEU A 19 -9.72 16.67 -2.29
CA LEU A 19 -10.02 17.10 -3.65
C LEU A 19 -10.67 18.49 -3.74
N GLU A 20 -11.12 19.08 -2.61
CA GLU A 20 -11.63 20.46 -2.60
C GLU A 20 -10.45 21.45 -2.50
N LEU A 21 -9.41 21.08 -1.75
CA LEU A 21 -8.18 21.86 -1.64
C LEU A 21 -7.24 21.72 -2.85
N ASP A 22 -7.24 20.57 -3.53
CA ASP A 22 -6.40 20.32 -4.72
C ASP A 22 -7.16 19.57 -5.85
N PRO A 23 -8.18 20.20 -6.47
CA PRO A 23 -9.08 19.57 -7.47
C PRO A 23 -8.39 19.18 -8.79
N GLU A 24 -7.15 19.62 -8.99
CA GLU A 24 -6.34 19.27 -10.17
C GLU A 24 -5.09 18.45 -9.84
N TRP A 25 -4.91 18.02 -8.58
CA TRP A 25 -3.75 17.27 -8.10
C TRP A 25 -2.40 17.96 -8.35
N LYS A 26 -2.40 19.30 -8.37
CA LYS A 26 -1.22 20.14 -8.59
C LYS A 26 -0.32 20.16 -7.36
N ALA A 27 -0.90 20.29 -6.18
CA ALA A 27 -0.15 20.18 -4.93
C ALA A 27 0.35 18.74 -4.76
N PHE A 28 -0.49 17.74 -5.06
CA PHE A 28 -0.09 16.32 -5.04
C PHE A 28 1.10 16.03 -5.96
N SER A 29 1.04 16.47 -7.23
CA SER A 29 2.14 16.26 -8.17
C SER A 29 3.44 16.90 -7.70
N GLN A 30 3.39 18.13 -7.18
CA GLN A 30 4.58 18.80 -6.65
C GLN A 30 5.15 18.10 -5.40
N MET A 31 4.27 17.66 -4.49
CA MET A 31 4.65 16.85 -3.33
C MET A 31 5.29 15.52 -3.74
N CYS A 32 4.69 14.85 -4.72
CA CYS A 32 5.15 13.57 -5.25
C CYS A 32 6.54 13.70 -5.89
N ARG A 33 6.76 14.75 -6.70
CA ARG A 33 8.08 15.06 -7.27
C ARG A 33 9.14 15.29 -6.19
N ALA A 34 8.85 16.17 -5.22
CA ALA A 34 9.79 16.49 -4.15
C ALA A 34 10.17 15.23 -3.34
N ALA A 35 9.19 14.39 -3.00
CA ALA A 35 9.43 13.13 -2.30
C ALA A 35 10.21 12.12 -3.15
N GLY A 36 9.91 11.97 -4.44
CA GLY A 36 10.64 11.07 -5.35
C GLY A 36 12.10 11.46 -5.54
N GLN A 37 12.38 12.77 -5.63
CA GLN A 37 13.74 13.32 -5.67
C GLN A 37 14.49 13.06 -4.35
N ALA A 38 13.85 13.32 -3.21
CA ALA A 38 14.46 13.15 -1.90
C ALA A 38 14.72 11.68 -1.57
N ILE A 39 13.83 10.75 -1.96
CA ILE A 39 14.04 9.30 -1.86
C ILE A 39 15.25 8.88 -2.71
N ALA A 40 15.32 9.34 -3.97
CA ALA A 40 16.43 8.98 -4.87
C ALA A 40 17.78 9.54 -4.41
N ALA A 41 17.81 10.69 -3.73
CA ALA A 41 19.01 11.28 -3.15
C ALA A 41 19.58 10.44 -1.99
N GLU A 42 18.73 9.75 -1.22
CA GLU A 42 19.16 8.85 -0.13
C GLU A 42 19.45 7.43 -0.61
N ASN A 43 18.64 6.88 -1.52
CA ASN A 43 18.90 5.60 -2.16
C ASN A 43 18.27 5.54 -3.57
N SER A 44 19.08 5.79 -4.59
CA SER A 44 18.66 5.76 -6.01
C SER A 44 18.40 4.35 -6.56
N LYS A 45 18.56 3.29 -5.77
CA LYS A 45 18.24 1.89 -6.16
C LYS A 45 16.86 1.47 -5.65
N LEU A 46 16.26 2.25 -4.76
CA LEU A 46 14.96 1.95 -4.17
C LEU A 46 13.84 2.36 -5.14
N ALA A 47 12.95 1.44 -5.49
CA ALA A 47 11.85 1.73 -6.41
C ALA A 47 10.88 2.75 -5.78
N ARG A 48 10.63 3.86 -6.49
CA ARG A 48 9.68 4.91 -6.10
C ARG A 48 8.34 4.61 -6.75
N VAL A 49 7.33 4.35 -5.93
CA VAL A 49 6.03 3.83 -6.37
C VAL A 49 4.96 4.91 -6.19
N LEU A 50 4.15 5.19 -7.21
CA LEU A 50 2.95 6.01 -7.04
C LEU A 50 1.98 5.30 -6.06
N GLY A 51 1.47 6.03 -5.08
CA GLY A 51 0.40 5.56 -4.20
C GLY A 51 -0.75 4.94 -4.97
N GLY A 52 -1.14 3.72 -4.60
CA GLY A 52 -2.04 2.93 -5.41
C GLY A 52 -3.40 3.58 -5.61
N ILE A 53 -3.83 3.72 -6.86
CA ILE A 53 -5.02 4.51 -7.21
C ILE A 53 -6.33 3.73 -7.02
N SER A 54 -7.35 4.43 -6.51
CA SER A 54 -8.66 3.87 -6.14
C SER A 54 -9.74 4.95 -6.30
N PRO A 55 -10.54 4.93 -7.39
CA PRO A 55 -10.62 3.89 -8.42
C PRO A 55 -9.40 3.83 -9.35
N ILE A 56 -9.31 2.75 -10.12
CA ILE A 56 -8.41 2.67 -11.28
C ILE A 56 -8.90 3.67 -12.34
N ASP A 57 -8.04 4.64 -12.67
CA ASP A 57 -8.36 5.77 -13.54
C ASP A 57 -7.13 6.17 -14.41
N PRO A 58 -7.15 5.93 -15.74
CA PRO A 58 -6.06 6.34 -16.63
C PRO A 58 -5.97 7.86 -16.81
N LEU A 59 -7.07 8.62 -16.68
CA LEU A 59 -7.05 10.08 -16.85
C LEU A 59 -6.34 10.77 -15.68
N PHE A 60 -6.38 10.17 -14.50
CA PHE A 60 -5.56 10.59 -13.36
C PHE A 60 -4.06 10.38 -13.65
N ILE A 61 -3.67 9.22 -14.18
CA ILE A 61 -2.26 8.93 -14.55
C ILE A 61 -1.77 9.89 -15.65
N GLU A 62 -2.55 10.12 -16.71
CA GLU A 62 -2.21 11.12 -17.73
C GLU A 62 -2.02 12.52 -17.13
N ARG A 63 -2.88 12.91 -16.18
CA ARG A 63 -2.82 14.22 -15.53
C ARG A 63 -1.53 14.38 -14.71
N LEU A 64 -1.18 13.37 -13.90
CA LEU A 64 0.08 13.35 -13.17
C LEU A 64 1.30 13.36 -14.12
N GLY A 65 1.22 12.65 -15.24
CA GLY A 65 2.23 12.65 -16.30
C GLY A 65 2.44 14.04 -16.91
N ARG A 66 1.36 14.74 -17.26
CA ARG A 66 1.41 16.12 -17.79
C ARG A 66 1.90 17.16 -16.77
N GLN A 67 1.84 16.85 -15.48
CA GLN A 67 2.40 17.65 -14.38
C GLN A 67 3.84 17.20 -14.01
N GLY A 68 4.36 16.18 -14.70
CA GLY A 68 5.70 15.63 -14.54
C GLY A 68 5.93 14.90 -13.21
N ALA A 69 4.89 14.43 -12.53
CA ALA A 69 5.04 13.61 -11.33
C ALA A 69 5.60 12.23 -11.64
N LEU A 70 5.25 11.66 -12.79
CA LEU A 70 5.75 10.35 -13.24
C LEU A 70 7.25 10.37 -13.60
N GLU A 71 7.88 11.54 -13.75
CA GLU A 71 9.33 11.68 -14.01
C GLU A 71 10.18 11.22 -12.82
N GLU A 72 9.61 11.22 -11.61
CA GLU A 72 10.31 10.91 -10.35
C GLU A 72 9.90 9.54 -9.78
N LEU A 73 9.24 8.71 -10.60
CA LEU A 73 8.63 7.44 -10.22
C LEU A 73 9.08 6.30 -11.13
N ASP A 74 9.22 5.11 -10.55
CA ASP A 74 9.67 3.89 -11.23
C ASP A 74 8.51 2.90 -11.45
N VAL A 75 7.38 3.08 -10.77
CA VAL A 75 6.23 2.17 -10.75
C VAL A 75 4.92 2.95 -10.55
N VAL A 76 3.84 2.55 -11.24
CA VAL A 76 2.47 2.97 -10.95
C VAL A 76 1.74 1.85 -10.21
N ALA A 77 1.03 2.14 -9.13
CA ALA A 77 0.23 1.14 -8.43
C ALA A 77 -1.28 1.38 -8.56
N VAL A 78 -2.07 0.29 -8.48
CA VAL A 78 -3.53 0.30 -8.58
C VAL A 78 -4.16 -0.52 -7.45
N HIS A 79 -5.34 -0.11 -6.99
CA HIS A 79 -6.16 -0.85 -6.04
C HIS A 79 -7.44 -1.38 -6.69
N GLY A 80 -7.95 -2.52 -6.22
CA GLY A 80 -9.20 -3.06 -6.73
C GLY A 80 -9.94 -3.98 -5.76
N PHE A 81 -11.22 -3.69 -5.58
CA PHE A 81 -12.18 -4.37 -4.71
C PHE A 81 -13.52 -4.55 -5.46
N PRO A 82 -13.54 -5.32 -6.57
CA PRO A 82 -14.69 -5.45 -7.46
C PRO A 82 -15.90 -6.20 -6.86
N LEU A 83 -15.76 -6.84 -5.69
CA LEU A 83 -16.86 -7.49 -4.97
C LEU A 83 -17.43 -6.62 -3.83
N ASP A 84 -16.88 -5.42 -3.63
CA ASP A 84 -17.12 -4.58 -2.45
C ASP A 84 -17.44 -3.11 -2.76
N TRP A 85 -16.56 -2.43 -3.51
CA TRP A 85 -16.62 -0.98 -3.68
C TRP A 85 -16.48 -0.48 -5.12
N ASN A 86 -15.90 -1.27 -6.04
CA ASN A 86 -15.80 -0.85 -7.44
C ASN A 86 -17.04 -1.27 -8.26
N HIS A 87 -17.27 -0.56 -9.36
CA HIS A 87 -18.40 -0.77 -10.28
C HIS A 87 -18.02 -1.56 -11.53
N TRP A 88 -17.09 -2.52 -11.39
CA TRP A 88 -16.64 -3.43 -12.44
C TRP A 88 -16.46 -4.84 -11.85
N GLN A 89 -16.64 -5.88 -12.66
CA GLN A 89 -16.62 -7.28 -12.23
C GLN A 89 -15.18 -7.79 -12.07
N ILE A 90 -14.96 -8.76 -11.17
CA ILE A 90 -13.62 -9.31 -10.92
C ILE A 90 -12.91 -9.81 -12.20
N HIS A 91 -13.65 -10.31 -13.19
CA HIS A 91 -13.10 -10.76 -14.48
C HIS A 91 -12.53 -9.65 -15.36
N GLU A 92 -12.82 -8.38 -15.06
CA GLU A 92 -12.31 -7.21 -15.80
C GLU A 92 -10.93 -6.75 -15.32
N TRP A 93 -10.36 -7.37 -14.26
CA TRP A 93 -9.00 -7.11 -13.78
C TRP A 93 -7.93 -7.01 -14.89
N PRO A 94 -7.85 -7.94 -15.87
CA PRO A 94 -6.99 -7.80 -17.03
C PRO A 94 -7.14 -6.47 -17.78
N ALA A 95 -8.38 -6.11 -18.15
CA ALA A 95 -8.69 -4.90 -18.89
C ALA A 95 -8.37 -3.64 -18.07
N LYS A 96 -8.59 -3.68 -16.75
CA LYS A 96 -8.25 -2.58 -15.83
C LYS A 96 -6.73 -2.33 -15.74
N LEU A 97 -5.90 -3.36 -15.87
CA LEU A 97 -4.46 -3.18 -16.01
C LEU A 97 -4.11 -2.63 -17.39
N ASP A 98 -4.74 -3.11 -18.46
CA ASP A 98 -4.50 -2.66 -19.83
C ASP A 98 -4.91 -1.19 -20.07
N GLU A 99 -5.97 -0.71 -19.41
CA GLU A 99 -6.37 0.71 -19.35
C GLU A 99 -5.24 1.61 -18.84
N ILE A 100 -4.49 1.16 -17.83
CA ILE A 100 -3.35 1.91 -17.29
C ILE A 100 -2.10 1.75 -18.18
N ARG A 101 -1.84 0.56 -18.75
CA ARG A 101 -0.76 0.35 -19.73
C ARG A 101 -0.90 1.24 -20.97
N ALA A 102 -2.12 1.62 -21.33
CA ALA A 102 -2.38 2.51 -22.47
C ALA A 102 -1.89 3.96 -22.24
N VAL A 103 -1.61 4.36 -21.00
CA VAL A 103 -1.25 5.75 -20.63
C VAL A 103 0.09 5.88 -19.88
N THR A 104 0.81 4.79 -19.61
CA THR A 104 2.15 4.81 -19.04
C THR A 104 2.95 3.55 -19.38
N ASP A 105 4.25 3.72 -19.66
CA ASP A 105 5.22 2.63 -19.84
C ASP A 105 5.76 2.09 -18.50
N LEU A 106 5.45 2.75 -17.37
CA LEU A 106 5.90 2.31 -16.04
C LEU A 106 5.28 0.96 -15.66
N PRO A 107 6.04 0.03 -15.03
CA PRO A 107 5.50 -1.19 -14.44
C PRO A 107 4.29 -0.92 -13.54
N ILE A 108 3.27 -1.78 -13.64
CA ILE A 108 2.04 -1.66 -12.85
C ILE A 108 2.02 -2.71 -11.74
N TRP A 109 1.83 -2.25 -10.49
CA TRP A 109 1.67 -3.10 -9.32
C TRP A 109 0.22 -3.09 -8.83
N VAL A 110 -0.27 -4.22 -8.34
CA VAL A 110 -1.53 -4.28 -7.58
C VAL A 110 -1.18 -4.19 -6.10
N SER A 111 -1.12 -2.95 -5.58
CA SER A 111 -0.70 -2.69 -4.20
C SER A 111 -1.79 -2.94 -3.17
N GLU A 112 -3.03 -3.14 -3.61
CA GLU A 112 -4.13 -3.52 -2.73
C GLU A 112 -5.24 -4.21 -3.53
N VAL A 113 -5.55 -5.45 -3.15
CA VAL A 113 -6.71 -6.19 -3.65
C VAL A 113 -7.30 -7.03 -2.54
N GLY A 114 -8.61 -7.10 -2.44
CA GLY A 114 -9.26 -7.87 -1.37
C GLY A 114 -10.72 -8.14 -1.65
N VAL A 115 -11.31 -8.96 -0.79
CA VAL A 115 -12.73 -9.28 -0.79
C VAL A 115 -13.23 -9.34 0.66
N SER A 116 -14.28 -8.59 0.97
CA SER A 116 -14.89 -8.58 2.31
C SER A 116 -15.71 -9.83 2.59
N THR A 117 -15.56 -10.39 3.78
CA THR A 117 -16.42 -11.48 4.29
C THR A 117 -17.73 -10.99 4.92
N PHE A 118 -18.09 -9.71 4.75
CA PHE A 118 -19.29 -9.13 5.38
C PHE A 118 -20.60 -9.89 5.07
N GLY A 119 -20.73 -10.45 3.86
CA GLY A 119 -21.91 -11.24 3.47
C GLY A 119 -21.82 -12.73 3.75
N ALA A 120 -20.62 -13.31 3.63
CA ALA A 120 -20.29 -14.73 3.81
C ALA A 120 -18.75 -14.87 3.87
N GLU A 121 -18.19 -15.90 4.51
CA GLU A 121 -16.72 -16.08 4.52
C GLU A 121 -16.20 -16.78 3.26
N GLU A 122 -17.05 -17.60 2.63
CA GLU A 122 -16.76 -18.38 1.42
C GLU A 122 -16.51 -17.50 0.19
N VAL A 123 -17.07 -16.27 0.15
CA VAL A 123 -16.84 -15.33 -0.95
C VAL A 123 -15.37 -14.89 -1.03
N GLN A 124 -14.67 -14.86 0.10
CA GLN A 124 -13.25 -14.52 0.15
C GLN A 124 -12.37 -15.67 -0.34
N VAL A 125 -12.79 -16.93 -0.14
CA VAL A 125 -12.12 -18.11 -0.73
C VAL A 125 -12.17 -18.05 -2.26
N PHE A 126 -13.36 -17.75 -2.83
CA PHE A 126 -13.50 -17.49 -4.25
C PHE A 126 -12.66 -16.28 -4.69
N GLY A 127 -12.72 -15.19 -3.92
CA GLY A 127 -12.01 -13.94 -4.16
C GLY A 127 -10.51 -14.10 -4.30
N VAL A 128 -9.86 -14.76 -3.34
CA VAL A 128 -8.42 -15.04 -3.34
C VAL A 128 -8.04 -15.87 -4.58
N ASN A 129 -8.70 -17.00 -4.80
CA ASN A 129 -8.38 -17.91 -5.91
C ASN A 129 -8.56 -17.24 -7.28
N ARG A 130 -9.67 -16.51 -7.47
CA ARG A 130 -9.95 -15.80 -8.73
C ARG A 130 -9.00 -14.61 -8.94
N THR A 131 -8.60 -13.93 -7.87
CA THR A 131 -7.61 -12.83 -7.94
C THR A 131 -6.25 -13.36 -8.36
N ALA A 132 -5.79 -14.46 -7.74
CA ALA A 132 -4.53 -15.10 -8.09
C ALA A 132 -4.51 -15.59 -9.56
N GLU A 133 -5.56 -16.28 -10.01
CA GLU A 133 -5.74 -16.70 -11.41
C GLU A 133 -5.65 -15.54 -12.41
N LEU A 134 -6.26 -14.39 -12.09
CA LEU A 134 -6.34 -13.27 -13.02
C LEU A 134 -5.09 -12.38 -13.03
N LEU A 135 -4.40 -12.23 -11.90
CA LEU A 135 -3.30 -11.28 -11.73
C LEU A 135 -1.91 -11.90 -11.75
N THR A 136 -1.74 -13.16 -11.38
CA THR A 136 -0.42 -13.81 -11.34
C THR A 136 0.20 -13.84 -12.73
N GLY A 137 1.45 -13.38 -12.85
CA GLY A 137 2.12 -13.21 -14.15
C GLY A 137 1.69 -11.97 -14.96
N ARG A 138 0.68 -11.20 -14.51
CA ARG A 138 0.31 -9.91 -15.11
C ARG A 138 0.81 -8.69 -14.33
N ALA A 139 0.97 -8.79 -13.02
CA ALA A 139 1.50 -7.74 -12.15
C ALA A 139 2.71 -8.29 -11.36
N PRO A 140 3.87 -7.58 -11.31
CA PRO A 140 5.05 -8.05 -10.57
C PRO A 140 4.90 -8.05 -9.04
N ARG A 141 3.92 -7.30 -8.51
CA ARG A 141 3.52 -7.29 -7.10
C ARG A 141 2.00 -7.29 -7.01
N ILE A 142 1.48 -8.16 -6.15
CA ILE A 142 0.07 -8.31 -5.83
C ILE A 142 -0.02 -8.41 -4.31
N HIS A 143 -0.68 -7.46 -3.64
CA HIS A 143 -0.80 -7.46 -2.18
C HIS A 143 -2.25 -7.62 -1.76
N TRP A 144 -2.54 -8.70 -1.02
CA TRP A 144 -3.87 -8.98 -0.49
C TRP A 144 -4.15 -8.12 0.75
N TYR A 145 -5.24 -7.35 0.70
CA TYR A 145 -5.76 -6.61 1.85
C TYR A 145 -6.91 -7.41 2.49
N SER A 146 -6.75 -7.91 3.71
CA SER A 146 -5.62 -7.75 4.65
C SER A 146 -5.32 -9.03 5.42
N LEU A 147 -4.33 -9.00 6.32
CA LEU A 147 -4.08 -10.13 7.21
C LEU A 147 -5.14 -10.20 8.30
N TYR A 148 -5.37 -9.12 9.04
CA TYR A 148 -6.38 -9.03 10.11
C TYR A 148 -7.56 -8.17 9.69
N ASP A 149 -8.76 -8.55 10.12
CA ASP A 149 -9.91 -7.65 10.14
C ASP A 149 -9.57 -6.37 10.92
N LEU A 150 -10.10 -5.24 10.45
CA LEU A 150 -10.04 -3.99 11.18
C LEU A 150 -10.88 -4.14 12.46
N PRO A 151 -10.35 -3.82 13.65
CA PRO A 151 -11.11 -3.90 14.89
C PRO A 151 -12.36 -3.02 14.87
N LYS A 152 -13.51 -3.53 15.32
CA LYS A 152 -14.78 -2.77 15.28
C LYS A 152 -14.79 -1.52 16.17
N ALA A 153 -13.91 -1.47 17.15
CA ALA A 153 -13.68 -0.31 17.99
C ALA A 153 -12.85 0.79 17.30
N TRP A 154 -12.21 0.51 16.16
CA TRP A 154 -11.37 1.46 15.44
C TRP A 154 -12.15 2.15 14.31
N PRO A 155 -11.83 3.41 13.98
CA PRO A 155 -12.46 4.11 12.87
C PRO A 155 -12.00 3.50 11.54
N ALA A 156 -12.96 3.15 10.66
CA ALA A 156 -12.65 2.94 9.26
C ALA A 156 -12.35 4.31 8.61
N THR A 157 -11.12 4.50 8.13
CA THR A 157 -10.56 5.79 7.66
C THR A 157 -11.35 6.42 6.50
N THR A 158 -12.21 5.69 5.82
CA THR A 158 -12.66 6.04 4.47
C THR A 158 -14.10 6.51 4.31
N ARG A 159 -15.00 6.33 5.30
CA ARG A 159 -16.46 6.37 5.03
C ARG A 159 -17.33 6.90 6.16
N HIS A 160 -18.44 7.56 5.80
CA HIS A 160 -19.43 8.05 6.77
C HIS A 160 -20.50 6.98 7.04
N ARG A 161 -20.56 6.51 8.30
CA ARG A 161 -21.32 5.33 8.74
C ARG A 161 -22.79 5.27 8.30
N GLU A 162 -23.50 6.39 8.36
CA GLU A 162 -24.95 6.44 8.07
C GLU A 162 -25.25 6.70 6.59
N ALA A 163 -24.32 7.33 5.86
CA ALA A 163 -24.53 7.74 4.47
C ALA A 163 -24.26 6.61 3.44
N GLU A 164 -23.51 5.57 3.83
CA GLU A 164 -22.94 4.58 2.88
C GLU A 164 -23.45 3.13 3.09
N GLY A 165 -24.37 2.92 4.02
CA GLY A 165 -25.03 1.62 4.22
C GLY A 165 -24.04 0.46 4.45
N SER A 166 -24.22 -0.65 3.72
CA SER A 166 -23.36 -1.84 3.88
C SER A 166 -21.91 -1.63 3.42
N ALA A 167 -21.62 -0.63 2.57
CA ALA A 167 -20.27 -0.37 2.09
C ALA A 167 -19.31 0.11 3.21
N TYR A 168 -19.85 0.76 4.25
CA TYR A 168 -19.11 1.11 5.46
C TYR A 168 -18.69 -0.14 6.26
N TYR A 169 -19.58 -1.10 6.43
CA TYR A 169 -19.32 -2.27 7.27
C TYR A 169 -18.30 -3.24 6.67
N ARG A 170 -18.15 -3.27 5.33
CA ARG A 170 -17.19 -4.14 4.62
C ARG A 170 -15.74 -3.99 5.08
N HIS A 171 -15.34 -2.79 5.51
CA HIS A 171 -13.98 -2.49 6.02
C HIS A 171 -13.57 -3.36 7.22
N TYR A 172 -14.54 -3.77 8.04
CA TYR A 172 -14.31 -4.57 9.24
C TYR A 172 -14.20 -6.08 8.99
N TYR A 173 -14.19 -6.50 7.72
CA TYR A 173 -14.28 -7.91 7.31
C TYR A 173 -13.31 -8.29 6.17
N MET A 174 -12.24 -7.51 5.96
CA MET A 174 -11.26 -7.71 4.87
C MET A 174 -10.13 -8.70 5.19
N GLY A 175 -9.92 -9.04 6.46
CA GLY A 175 -8.82 -9.90 6.90
C GLY A 175 -8.96 -11.35 6.47
N LEU A 176 -7.84 -12.06 6.33
CA LEU A 176 -7.76 -13.53 6.30
C LEU A 176 -7.90 -14.14 7.72
N LEU A 177 -7.59 -13.33 8.74
CA LEU A 177 -7.83 -13.55 10.16
C LEU A 177 -8.94 -12.60 10.62
N ARG A 178 -9.71 -13.02 11.62
CA ARG A 178 -10.69 -12.16 12.32
C ARG A 178 -9.97 -11.21 13.28
N GLU A 179 -10.74 -10.28 13.87
CA GLU A 179 -10.24 -9.30 14.85
C GLU A 179 -9.48 -9.96 16.03
N ASP A 180 -9.89 -11.16 16.42
CA ASP A 180 -9.29 -11.98 17.50
C ASP A 180 -8.12 -12.89 17.04
N GLY A 181 -7.66 -12.76 15.79
CA GLY A 181 -6.61 -13.61 15.22
C GLY A 181 -7.07 -15.01 14.79
N SER A 182 -8.35 -15.37 14.99
CA SER A 182 -8.86 -16.67 14.53
C SER A 182 -8.90 -16.74 13.00
N PRO A 183 -8.52 -17.88 12.39
CA PRO A 183 -8.42 -18.00 10.94
C PRO A 183 -9.79 -18.05 10.25
N LYS A 184 -9.94 -17.36 9.12
CA LYS A 184 -11.06 -17.55 8.18
C LYS A 184 -10.73 -18.64 7.15
N PRO A 185 -11.73 -19.25 6.48
CA PRO A 185 -11.51 -20.26 5.44
C PRO A 185 -10.55 -19.82 4.32
N ALA A 186 -10.56 -18.54 3.93
CA ALA A 186 -9.69 -18.01 2.88
C ALA A 186 -8.20 -18.00 3.24
N LEU A 187 -7.83 -18.13 4.51
CA LEU A 187 -6.44 -18.18 4.94
C LEU A 187 -5.68 -19.37 4.31
N GLN A 188 -6.33 -20.53 4.22
CA GLN A 188 -5.73 -21.71 3.57
C GLN A 188 -5.58 -21.49 2.06
N ALA A 189 -6.64 -20.99 1.41
CA ALA A 189 -6.59 -20.68 -0.02
C ALA A 189 -5.50 -19.64 -0.35
N PHE A 190 -5.29 -18.64 0.50
CA PHE A 190 -4.23 -17.66 0.34
C PHE A 190 -2.83 -18.29 0.42
N ALA A 191 -2.60 -19.21 1.36
CA ALA A 191 -1.32 -19.90 1.51
C ALA A 191 -0.91 -20.69 0.25
N GLU A 192 -1.88 -21.20 -0.53
CA GLU A 192 -1.65 -21.90 -1.80
C GLU A 192 -1.11 -20.99 -2.92
N HIS A 193 -1.25 -19.66 -2.80
CA HIS A 193 -0.77 -18.67 -3.79
C HIS A 193 0.45 -17.86 -3.33
N THR A 194 1.01 -18.17 -2.16
CA THR A 194 2.28 -17.57 -1.74
C THR A 194 3.46 -18.26 -2.44
N PRO A 195 4.57 -17.56 -2.75
CA PRO A 195 4.84 -16.14 -2.48
C PRO A 195 4.34 -15.18 -3.57
N ALA A 196 3.57 -15.64 -4.58
CA ALA A 196 3.11 -14.80 -5.69
C ALA A 196 2.14 -13.69 -5.23
N LEU A 197 1.30 -13.99 -4.23
CA LEU A 197 0.54 -13.02 -3.47
C LEU A 197 1.30 -12.63 -2.19
N GLY A 198 1.52 -11.33 -2.02
CA GLY A 198 1.95 -10.70 -0.77
C GLY A 198 0.76 -10.25 0.08
N ILE A 199 1.05 -9.60 1.21
CA ILE A 199 0.05 -9.02 2.12
C ILE A 199 0.14 -7.49 2.11
N CYS A 200 -1.00 -6.81 2.16
CA CYS A 200 -1.09 -5.42 2.58
C CYS A 200 -1.67 -5.38 3.99
N GLN A 201 -0.85 -4.98 4.97
CA GLN A 201 -1.26 -4.83 6.37
C GLN A 201 -0.73 -3.51 6.91
N TRP A 202 -1.63 -2.58 7.20
CA TRP A 202 -1.30 -1.38 7.96
C TRP A 202 -1.17 -1.75 9.45
N PHE A 203 -0.06 -1.39 10.07
CA PHE A 203 0.11 -1.46 11.53
C PHE A 203 -0.10 -0.05 12.10
N HIS A 204 -1.16 0.11 12.89
CA HIS A 204 -1.41 1.38 13.57
C HIS A 204 -0.31 1.68 14.60
N PHE A 205 -0.23 2.93 15.07
CA PHE A 205 0.74 3.32 16.07
C PHE A 205 0.63 2.42 17.33
N GLU A 206 1.74 1.79 17.72
CA GLU A 206 1.82 0.83 18.83
C GLU A 206 0.84 -0.37 18.71
N ASP A 207 0.52 -0.83 17.48
CA ASP A 207 -0.34 -2.00 17.26
C ASP A 207 0.26 -3.28 17.89
N HIS A 208 -0.36 -3.71 18.98
CA HIS A 208 0.00 -4.88 19.77
C HIS A 208 0.07 -6.19 18.96
N ARG A 209 -0.58 -6.26 17.80
CA ARG A 209 -0.65 -7.46 16.95
C ARG A 209 0.60 -7.69 16.10
N LEU A 210 1.56 -6.76 16.08
CA LEU A 210 2.76 -6.80 15.24
C LEU A 210 3.48 -8.16 15.26
N GLU A 211 3.84 -8.67 16.44
CA GLU A 211 4.62 -9.91 16.57
C GLU A 211 3.85 -11.14 16.06
N GLU A 212 2.55 -11.21 16.36
CA GLU A 212 1.69 -12.32 15.93
C GLU A 212 1.40 -12.25 14.42
N ALA A 213 1.22 -11.05 13.88
CA ALA A 213 1.11 -10.82 12.45
C ALA A 213 2.36 -11.28 11.70
N VAL A 214 3.55 -10.97 12.22
CA VAL A 214 4.83 -11.47 11.67
C VAL A 214 4.88 -12.99 11.70
N ALA A 215 4.50 -13.62 12.82
CA ALA A 215 4.45 -15.07 12.93
C ALA A 215 3.49 -15.71 11.92
N TRP A 216 2.31 -15.12 11.72
CA TRP A 216 1.34 -15.56 10.71
C TRP A 216 1.86 -15.39 9.28
N MET A 217 2.42 -14.23 8.93
CA MET A 217 2.96 -13.99 7.58
C MET A 217 4.10 -14.96 7.24
N LYS A 218 5.00 -15.23 8.20
CA LYS A 218 6.03 -16.26 8.04
C LYS A 218 5.43 -17.66 7.85
N ARG A 219 4.44 -18.04 8.66
CA ARG A 219 3.73 -19.33 8.54
C ARG A 219 3.01 -19.50 7.20
N LEU A 220 2.50 -18.41 6.64
CA LEU A 220 1.82 -18.38 5.34
C LEU A 220 2.79 -18.42 4.16
N GLY A 221 4.10 -18.25 4.34
CA GLY A 221 5.06 -18.15 3.23
C GLY A 221 5.05 -16.78 2.53
N VAL A 222 4.53 -15.73 3.18
CA VAL A 222 4.52 -14.37 2.64
C VAL A 222 5.95 -13.87 2.46
N ARG A 223 6.27 -13.44 1.24
CA ARG A 223 7.55 -12.79 0.91
C ARG A 223 7.40 -11.27 0.82
N HIS A 224 6.43 -10.80 0.05
CA HIS A 224 6.19 -9.39 -0.21
C HIS A 224 5.17 -8.82 0.78
N LEU A 225 5.52 -7.73 1.44
CA LEU A 225 4.67 -7.05 2.42
C LEU A 225 4.55 -5.57 2.06
N ARG A 226 3.32 -5.07 1.96
CA ARG A 226 3.05 -3.65 1.96
C ARG A 226 2.56 -3.20 3.33
N THR A 227 3.18 -2.15 3.85
CA THR A 227 2.74 -1.45 5.06
C THR A 227 3.06 0.04 4.92
N GLY A 228 3.12 0.83 6.00
CA GLY A 228 3.58 2.21 5.91
C GLY A 228 4.02 2.86 7.21
N LEU A 229 4.71 3.99 7.06
CA LEU A 229 5.15 4.85 8.16
C LEU A 229 4.44 6.20 8.01
N SER A 230 3.73 6.60 9.06
CA SER A 230 2.86 7.77 9.04
C SER A 230 3.60 9.04 9.45
N TRP A 231 3.67 10.03 8.56
CA TRP A 231 4.22 11.36 8.83
C TRP A 231 3.39 12.10 9.90
N ALA A 232 2.08 11.92 9.94
CA ALA A 232 1.25 12.37 11.07
C ALA A 232 1.67 11.72 12.39
N ASP A 233 1.95 10.41 12.40
CA ASP A 233 2.40 9.71 13.60
C ASP A 233 3.86 10.02 13.98
N TYR A 234 4.69 10.49 13.04
CA TYR A 234 6.07 10.93 13.29
C TYR A 234 6.16 12.06 14.35
N PHE A 235 5.08 12.83 14.53
CA PHE A 235 4.98 13.87 15.57
C PHE A 235 4.46 13.36 16.92
N ARG A 236 4.16 12.06 17.07
CA ARG A 236 3.80 11.47 18.37
C ARG A 236 5.04 11.28 19.25
N PRO A 237 4.88 11.28 20.60
CA PRO A 237 5.91 10.79 21.51
C PRO A 237 6.39 9.38 21.09
N ASN A 238 7.70 9.13 21.20
CA ASN A 238 8.35 7.86 20.88
C ASN A 238 8.18 7.34 19.43
N ALA A 239 7.75 8.18 18.46
CA ALA A 239 7.40 7.70 17.12
C ALA A 239 8.52 6.91 16.40
N LEU A 240 9.76 7.38 16.48
CA LEU A 240 10.92 6.66 15.93
C LEU A 240 11.15 5.30 16.61
N GLN A 241 10.90 5.16 17.92
CA GLN A 241 11.06 3.87 18.62
C GLN A 241 10.01 2.85 18.15
N TRP A 242 8.78 3.31 17.88
CA TRP A 242 7.75 2.47 17.27
C TRP A 242 8.12 2.06 15.84
N PHE A 243 8.58 3.02 15.01
CA PHE A 243 9.00 2.73 13.64
C PHE A 243 10.20 1.77 13.59
N ASP A 244 11.17 1.92 14.52
CA ASP A 244 12.31 1.01 14.67
C ASP A 244 11.84 -0.42 14.95
N ARG A 245 11.01 -0.59 15.99
CA ARG A 245 10.44 -1.90 16.34
C ARG A 245 9.67 -2.52 15.18
N GLN A 246 8.86 -1.73 14.47
CA GLN A 246 8.11 -2.21 13.32
C GLN A 246 9.05 -2.67 12.20
N MET A 247 10.01 -1.84 11.80
CA MET A 247 10.90 -2.17 10.69
C MET A 247 11.89 -3.31 11.02
N GLU A 248 12.29 -3.46 12.29
CA GLU A 248 13.06 -4.61 12.78
C GLU A 248 12.24 -5.91 12.72
N ALA A 249 11.01 -5.91 13.25
CA ALA A 249 10.13 -7.09 13.20
C ALA A 249 9.78 -7.51 11.75
N LEU A 250 9.78 -6.56 10.81
CA LEU A 250 9.52 -6.78 9.38
C LEU A 250 10.80 -7.03 8.55
N ALA A 251 11.98 -7.18 9.18
CA ALA A 251 13.26 -7.25 8.46
C ALA A 251 13.39 -8.44 7.50
N GLU A 252 12.68 -9.55 7.74
CA GLU A 252 12.71 -10.77 6.91
C GLU A 252 11.82 -10.71 5.65
N PHE A 253 10.91 -9.74 5.53
CA PHE A 253 10.06 -9.57 4.34
C PHE A 253 10.69 -8.62 3.33
N GLU A 254 10.27 -8.70 2.07
CA GLU A 254 10.51 -7.67 1.06
C GLU A 254 9.41 -6.61 1.21
N VAL A 255 9.75 -5.46 1.82
CA VAL A 255 8.76 -4.48 2.28
C VAL A 255 8.62 -3.31 1.31
N THR A 256 7.41 -3.10 0.79
CA THR A 256 7.00 -1.82 0.19
C THR A 256 6.47 -0.92 1.31
N VAL A 257 7.21 0.13 1.67
CA VAL A 257 6.81 1.09 2.72
C VAL A 257 6.07 2.26 2.09
N THR A 258 4.82 2.48 2.53
CA THR A 258 4.00 3.62 2.12
C THR A 258 4.23 4.81 3.04
N PHE A 259 4.51 5.98 2.45
CA PHE A 259 4.57 7.26 3.15
C PHE A 259 3.28 8.07 2.90
N CYS A 260 2.42 8.10 3.90
CA CYS A 260 1.33 9.06 4.14
C CYS A 260 1.49 9.47 5.62
N PHE A 261 0.56 10.07 6.37
CA PHE A 261 -0.47 11.05 6.03
C PHE A 261 -0.02 12.43 6.54
N THR A 262 -0.68 13.52 6.16
CA THR A 262 -0.31 14.88 6.60
C THR A 262 -0.59 15.07 8.11
N PRO A 263 0.37 15.56 8.92
CA PRO A 263 0.09 15.98 10.29
C PRO A 263 -0.89 17.16 10.29
N GLU A 264 -1.90 17.18 11.16
CA GLU A 264 -2.94 18.22 11.18
C GLU A 264 -2.38 19.65 11.20
N HIS A 265 -1.30 19.89 11.96
CA HIS A 265 -0.66 21.21 12.07
C HIS A 265 0.27 21.57 10.89
N ARG A 266 0.41 20.69 9.89
CA ARG A 266 1.21 20.86 8.66
C ARG A 266 0.38 20.83 7.37
N GLY A 267 -0.94 20.58 7.45
CA GLY A 267 -1.86 20.63 6.31
C GLY A 267 -2.43 22.03 6.05
N LEU A 268 -2.87 22.30 4.82
CA LEU A 268 -3.61 23.53 4.48
C LEU A 268 -4.93 23.64 5.27
N ALA A 269 -5.51 22.50 5.62
CA ALA A 269 -6.54 22.32 6.63
C ALA A 269 -6.07 21.30 7.68
N PRO A 270 -6.59 21.34 8.92
CA PRO A 270 -6.20 20.42 10.00
C PRO A 270 -6.80 19.02 9.80
N HIS A 271 -6.36 18.32 8.76
CA HIS A 271 -6.85 16.99 8.40
C HIS A 271 -5.77 16.16 7.70
N TYR A 272 -5.79 14.86 7.91
CA TYR A 272 -4.72 13.95 7.45
C TYR A 272 -4.67 13.75 5.92
N THR A 273 -5.76 14.08 5.21
CA THR A 273 -5.85 14.09 3.74
C THR A 273 -5.44 15.42 3.12
N SER A 274 -5.20 16.46 3.92
CA SER A 274 -4.95 17.80 3.41
C SER A 274 -3.59 17.88 2.72
N PRO A 275 -3.47 18.59 1.58
CA PRO A 275 -2.16 18.92 1.02
C PRO A 275 -1.29 19.63 2.06
N PRO A 276 0.01 19.35 2.12
CA PRO A 276 0.89 19.99 3.09
C PRO A 276 1.12 21.47 2.76
N ILE A 277 1.30 22.28 3.81
CA ILE A 277 1.77 23.68 3.70
C ILE A 277 3.17 23.73 3.05
N SER A 278 3.98 22.68 3.25
CA SER A 278 5.30 22.53 2.66
C SER A 278 5.52 21.11 2.11
N ASN A 279 5.55 20.99 0.78
CA ASN A 279 5.93 19.76 0.09
C ASN A 279 7.33 19.25 0.50
N GLN A 280 8.23 20.18 0.83
CA GLN A 280 9.61 19.88 1.20
C GLN A 280 9.72 19.13 2.53
N GLU A 281 8.82 19.38 3.50
CA GLU A 281 8.87 18.68 4.80
C GLU A 281 8.38 17.24 4.70
N PHE A 282 7.41 16.96 3.82
CA PHE A 282 7.04 15.59 3.49
C PHE A 282 8.18 14.86 2.77
N ALA A 283 8.87 15.55 1.84
CA ALA A 283 10.05 15.01 1.18
C ALA A 283 11.21 14.72 2.17
N GLU A 284 11.44 15.60 3.15
CA GLU A 284 12.40 15.42 4.24
C GLU A 284 12.03 14.25 5.15
N PHE A 285 10.75 14.05 5.45
CA PHE A 285 10.27 12.86 6.17
C PHE A 285 10.57 11.58 5.36
N CYS A 286 10.21 11.54 4.08
CA CYS A 286 10.49 10.40 3.20
C CYS A 286 12.00 10.08 3.16
N ALA A 287 12.85 11.10 2.97
CA ALA A 287 14.30 10.96 3.01
C ALA A 287 14.80 10.45 4.37
N ALA A 288 14.32 11.00 5.48
CA ALA A 288 14.70 10.55 6.82
C ALA A 288 14.35 9.08 7.08
N MET A 289 13.19 8.61 6.61
CA MET A 289 12.77 7.21 6.73
C MET A 289 13.60 6.30 5.81
N VAL A 290 13.85 6.70 4.56
CA VAL A 290 14.69 5.93 3.63
C VAL A 290 16.13 5.82 4.14
N ARG A 291 16.74 6.93 4.60
CA ARG A 291 18.08 6.92 5.20
C ARG A 291 18.17 5.96 6.38
N ARG A 292 17.13 5.93 7.23
CA ARG A 292 17.09 5.13 8.46
C ARG A 292 16.88 3.63 8.22
N TYR A 293 16.06 3.26 7.24
CA TYR A 293 15.60 1.87 7.06
C TYR A 293 15.99 1.23 5.71
N ALA A 294 16.60 2.00 4.81
CA ALA A 294 17.00 1.57 3.46
C ALA A 294 18.32 2.20 2.96
N GLY A 295 19.10 2.89 3.81
CA GLY A 295 20.41 3.43 3.44
C GLY A 295 21.46 2.34 3.15
N ASP A 296 22.54 2.67 2.44
CA ASP A 296 23.55 1.71 1.94
C ASP A 296 24.25 0.86 3.04
N GLU A 297 24.21 1.27 4.32
CA GLU A 297 24.73 0.47 5.45
C GLU A 297 23.72 -0.53 6.05
N ALA A 298 22.42 -0.39 5.76
CA ALA A 298 21.35 -1.18 6.37
C ALA A 298 21.16 -2.59 5.77
N ALA A 299 22.00 -2.99 4.81
CA ALA A 299 21.82 -4.20 4.02
C ALA A 299 23.05 -5.15 4.02
N PRO A 300 22.95 -6.34 4.61
CA PRO A 300 23.83 -7.46 4.26
C PRO A 300 23.63 -7.80 2.78
N ARG A 301 24.73 -7.82 2.01
CA ARG A 301 24.70 -7.99 0.55
C ARG A 301 24.12 -9.35 0.17
N LEU A 302 23.01 -9.37 -0.57
CA LEU A 302 22.50 -10.59 -1.21
C LEU A 302 23.50 -11.10 -2.25
N SER A 303 24.06 -12.28 -2.01
CA SER A 303 24.92 -12.98 -2.97
C SER A 303 24.09 -13.62 -4.08
N VAL A 304 24.32 -13.20 -5.33
CA VAL A 304 23.72 -13.84 -6.51
C VAL A 304 24.27 -15.27 -6.66
N PRO A 305 23.43 -16.31 -6.84
CA PRO A 305 23.91 -17.66 -7.09
C PRO A 305 24.59 -17.75 -8.46
N SER A 306 25.90 -18.00 -8.47
CA SER A 306 26.65 -18.26 -9.70
C SER A 306 26.09 -19.51 -10.38
N HIS A 307 25.47 -19.34 -11.54
CA HIS A 307 25.10 -20.46 -12.41
C HIS A 307 26.37 -21.02 -13.06
N ALA A 308 27.01 -21.97 -12.37
CA ALA A 308 27.99 -22.84 -12.99
C ALA A 308 27.24 -23.82 -13.90
N GLY A 309 27.33 -23.61 -15.22
CA GLY A 309 26.77 -24.55 -16.19
C GLY A 309 27.45 -25.91 -16.12
N ALA A 310 26.67 -26.96 -16.34
CA ALA A 310 27.17 -28.29 -16.66
C ALA A 310 26.85 -28.59 -18.14
N ILE A 311 27.83 -29.19 -18.81
CA ILE A 311 27.79 -29.66 -20.21
C ILE A 311 27.15 -31.05 -20.23
#